data_AF-D2RI72-F1
#
_entry.id   AF-D2RI72-F1
#
_cell.length_a   1.000
_cell.length_b   1.000
_cell.length_c   1.000
_cell.angle_alpha   90.00
_cell.angle_beta   90.00
_cell.angle_gamma   90.00
#
_symmetry.space_group_name_H-M   'P 1'
#
loop_
_entity.id
_entity.type
_entity.pdbx_description
1 polymer ?
#
loop_
_entity_poly.entity_id
_entity_poly.type
_entity_poly.pdbx_seq_one_letter_code
_entity_poly.pdbx_strand_id
1 'polypeptide(L)'
;MLKELEKKKDDIAKEFRELFLKRYPIRPPVEIVDFLDECAKGIVYAIAENNYKDLDSSLDYLMRYLATDSRLSAGGSIGTLFYLREIVLNKINLNKDELLELDRRLSVVICKAFDLYMNAREELYKAKYKQMEFELKAQMKQFEFCMKHCPFLERGFDKPPEGIQKISAKDSEKHGDVDNS
;
A
#
# COMPACT_ATOMS: atom_id res chain seq x y z
N MET A 1 23.59 -28.65 2.58
CA MET A 1 22.77 -27.51 3.00
C MET A 1 21.53 -27.46 2.13
N LEU A 2 20.35 -27.40 2.77
CA LEU A 2 19.01 -27.08 2.23
C LEU A 2 18.64 -27.62 0.83
N LYS A 3 19.16 -28.80 0.43
CA LYS A 3 18.87 -29.40 -0.89
C LYS A 3 17.40 -29.78 -1.06
N GLU A 4 16.72 -30.16 0.02
CA GLU A 4 15.28 -30.45 -0.04
C GLU A 4 14.45 -29.19 -0.28
N LEU A 5 14.90 -28.03 0.22
CA LEU A 5 14.25 -26.75 -0.01
C LEU A 5 14.31 -26.38 -1.49
N GLU A 6 15.47 -26.52 -2.13
CA GLU A 6 15.62 -26.32 -3.57
C GLU A 6 14.70 -27.23 -4.40
N LYS A 7 14.52 -28.49 -3.98
CA LYS A 7 13.64 -29.44 -4.67
C LYS A 7 12.15 -29.13 -4.50
N LYS A 8 11.75 -28.57 -3.37
CA LYS A 8 10.34 -28.28 -3.01
C LYS A 8 9.96 -26.81 -3.16
N LYS A 9 10.85 -25.97 -3.69
CA LYS A 9 10.65 -24.52 -3.78
C LYS A 9 9.36 -24.13 -4.53
N ASP A 10 8.96 -24.90 -5.53
CA ASP A 10 7.72 -24.65 -6.29
C ASP A 10 6.47 -24.86 -5.44
N ASP A 11 6.41 -25.98 -4.71
CA ASP A 11 5.29 -26.28 -3.82
C ASP A 11 5.23 -25.29 -2.64
N ILE A 12 6.39 -24.85 -2.16
CA ILE A 12 6.50 -23.85 -1.09
C ILE A 12 6.04 -22.48 -1.58
N ALA A 13 6.48 -22.06 -2.77
CA ALA A 13 6.04 -20.81 -3.40
C ALA A 13 4.52 -20.79 -3.63
N LYS A 14 3.97 -21.92 -4.10
CA LYS A 14 2.52 -22.09 -4.27
C LYS A 14 1.77 -21.92 -2.97
N GLU A 15 2.19 -22.60 -1.90
CA GLU A 15 1.53 -22.49 -0.59
C GLU A 15 1.69 -21.08 0.02
N PHE A 16 2.83 -20.45 -0.19
CA PHE A 16 3.06 -19.07 0.22
C PHE A 16 2.15 -18.09 -0.52
N ARG A 17 1.96 -18.26 -1.84
CA ARG A 17 0.97 -17.49 -2.60
C ARG A 17 -0.45 -17.66 -2.04
N GLU A 18 -0.85 -18.89 -1.70
CA GLU A 18 -2.18 -19.15 -1.15
C GLU A 18 -2.43 -18.42 0.18
N LEU A 19 -1.38 -18.12 0.97
CA LEU A 19 -1.50 -17.30 2.18
C LEU A 19 -2.07 -15.90 1.88
N PHE A 20 -1.68 -15.30 0.75
CA PHE A 20 -2.19 -13.99 0.33
C PHE A 20 -3.59 -14.10 -0.29
N LEU A 21 -3.82 -15.14 -1.11
CA LEU A 21 -5.13 -15.35 -1.77
C LEU A 21 -6.25 -15.64 -0.78
N LYS A 22 -5.96 -16.29 0.36
CA LYS A 22 -6.93 -16.53 1.44
C LYS A 22 -7.54 -15.26 2.05
N ARG A 23 -6.93 -14.09 1.82
CA ARG A 23 -7.45 -12.80 2.31
C ARG A 23 -8.58 -12.23 1.46
N TYR A 24 -8.79 -12.80 0.28
CA TYR A 24 -9.87 -12.43 -0.62
C TYR A 24 -11.11 -13.27 -0.31
N PRO A 25 -12.29 -12.64 -0.16
CA PRO A 25 -13.54 -13.38 0.06
C PRO A 25 -13.93 -14.22 -1.16
N ILE A 26 -13.53 -13.78 -2.36
CA ILE A 26 -13.72 -14.45 -3.64
C ILE A 26 -12.37 -14.43 -4.35
N ARG A 27 -12.01 -15.51 -5.03
CA ARG A 27 -10.73 -15.61 -5.76
C ARG A 27 -10.56 -14.38 -6.69
N PRO A 28 -9.44 -13.66 -6.60
CA PRO A 28 -9.22 -12.48 -7.42
C PRO A 28 -8.99 -12.85 -8.90
N PRO A 29 -9.02 -11.86 -9.81
CA PRO A 29 -8.69 -12.04 -11.22
C PRO A 29 -7.31 -12.68 -11.43
N VAL A 30 -7.12 -13.30 -12.60
CA VAL A 30 -5.92 -14.07 -12.95
C VAL A 30 -4.66 -13.21 -12.83
N GLU A 31 -4.74 -11.93 -13.18
CA GLU A 31 -3.64 -10.96 -13.11
C GLU A 31 -3.11 -10.79 -11.69
N ILE A 32 -3.99 -10.77 -10.69
CA ILE A 32 -3.60 -10.67 -9.27
C ILE A 32 -3.00 -11.99 -8.80
N VAL A 33 -3.56 -13.12 -9.25
CA VAL A 33 -3.04 -14.45 -8.92
C VAL A 33 -1.62 -14.62 -9.48
N ASP A 34 -1.40 -14.25 -10.74
CA ASP A 34 -0.11 -14.34 -11.41
C ASP A 34 0.91 -13.39 -10.79
N PHE A 35 0.51 -12.15 -10.49
CA PHE A 35 1.35 -11.20 -9.75
C PHE A 35 1.83 -11.76 -8.41
N LEU A 36 0.93 -12.34 -7.61
CA LEU A 36 1.29 -12.94 -6.32
C LEU A 36 2.13 -14.21 -6.49
N ASP A 37 1.94 -14.96 -7.58
CA ASP A 37 2.75 -16.13 -7.92
C ASP A 37 4.19 -15.74 -8.24
N GLU A 38 4.40 -14.70 -9.05
CA GLU A 38 5.72 -14.14 -9.36
C GLU A 38 6.43 -13.66 -8.08
N CYS A 39 5.73 -12.89 -7.24
CA CYS A 39 6.28 -12.41 -5.97
C CYS A 39 6.68 -13.58 -5.06
N ALA A 40 5.80 -14.58 -4.92
CA ALA A 40 6.05 -15.75 -4.07
C ALA A 40 7.24 -16.56 -4.57
N LYS A 41 7.33 -16.82 -5.88
CA LYS A 41 8.45 -17.53 -6.50
C LYS A 41 9.76 -16.78 -6.30
N GLY A 42 9.81 -15.48 -6.60
CA GLY A 42 11.03 -14.69 -6.45
C GLY A 42 11.59 -14.74 -5.03
N ILE A 43 10.73 -14.63 -4.02
CA ILE A 43 11.14 -14.69 -2.62
C ILE A 43 11.61 -16.11 -2.23
N VAL A 44 10.80 -17.13 -2.53
CA VAL A 44 11.10 -18.51 -2.12
C VAL A 44 12.34 -19.04 -2.83
N TYR A 45 12.51 -18.73 -4.12
CA TYR A 45 13.68 -19.16 -4.89
C TYR A 45 14.94 -18.50 -4.36
N ALA A 46 14.89 -17.20 -4.03
CA ALA A 46 16.04 -16.51 -3.46
C ALA A 46 16.51 -17.15 -2.14
N ILE A 47 15.56 -17.54 -1.27
CA ILE A 47 15.87 -18.25 -0.01
C ILE A 47 16.40 -19.65 -0.29
N ALA A 48 15.76 -20.40 -1.20
CA ALA A 48 16.12 -21.77 -1.51
C ALA A 48 17.54 -21.88 -2.09
N GLU A 49 17.85 -21.04 -3.08
CA GLU A 49 19.10 -21.02 -3.83
C GLU A 49 20.20 -20.19 -3.15
N ASN A 50 19.86 -19.46 -2.08
CA ASN A 50 20.72 -18.48 -1.44
C ASN A 50 21.25 -17.41 -2.40
N ASN A 51 20.41 -17.01 -3.36
CA ASN A 51 20.75 -16.05 -4.40
C ASN A 51 19.76 -14.89 -4.39
N TYR A 52 20.25 -13.70 -4.00
CA TYR A 52 19.41 -12.53 -3.77
C TYR A 52 19.49 -11.48 -4.88
N LYS A 53 20.07 -11.81 -6.04
CA LYS A 53 20.24 -10.84 -7.14
C LYS A 53 18.92 -10.26 -7.64
N ASP A 54 17.90 -11.11 -7.76
CA ASP A 54 16.59 -10.73 -8.32
C ASP A 54 15.49 -10.62 -7.25
N LEU A 55 15.86 -10.68 -5.97
CA LEU A 55 14.91 -10.62 -4.85
C LEU A 55 14.23 -9.25 -4.78
N ASP A 56 14.98 -8.17 -5.03
CA ASP A 56 14.55 -6.82 -4.66
C ASP A 56 13.25 -6.42 -5.39
N SER A 57 13.09 -6.75 -6.68
CA SER A 57 11.85 -6.43 -7.42
C SER A 57 10.64 -7.19 -6.89
N SER A 58 10.77 -8.51 -6.70
CA SER A 58 9.67 -9.37 -6.21
C SER A 58 9.25 -8.98 -4.79
N LEU A 59 10.24 -8.64 -3.96
CA LEU A 59 10.01 -8.25 -2.58
C LEU A 59 9.41 -6.83 -2.49
N ASP A 60 9.90 -5.88 -3.28
CA ASP A 60 9.36 -4.52 -3.35
C ASP A 60 7.89 -4.53 -3.79
N TYR A 61 7.56 -5.27 -4.85
CA TYR A 61 6.19 -5.42 -5.31
C TYR A 61 5.27 -6.00 -4.25
N LEU A 62 5.69 -7.07 -3.57
CA LEU A 62 4.90 -7.64 -2.48
C LEU A 62 4.73 -6.65 -1.33
N MET A 63 5.79 -5.93 -0.95
CA MET A 63 5.73 -4.97 0.16
C MET A 63 4.85 -3.78 -0.17
N ARG A 64 4.90 -3.25 -1.41
CA ARG A 64 3.98 -2.21 -1.90
C ARG A 64 2.54 -2.71 -1.86
N TYR A 65 2.28 -3.91 -2.36
CA TYR A 65 0.95 -4.53 -2.30
C TYR A 65 0.44 -4.60 -0.85
N LEU A 66 1.23 -5.13 0.08
CA LEU A 66 0.86 -5.21 1.49
C LEU A 66 0.70 -3.84 2.15
N ALA A 67 1.50 -2.84 1.76
CA ALA A 67 1.43 -1.48 2.29
C ALA A 67 0.11 -0.77 1.92
N THR A 68 -0.55 -1.18 0.83
CA THR A 68 -1.86 -0.66 0.43
C THR A 68 -3.04 -1.29 1.18
N ASP A 69 -2.87 -2.48 1.78
CA ASP A 69 -3.96 -3.13 2.52
C ASP A 69 -4.18 -2.45 3.87
N SER A 70 -5.27 -1.67 3.96
CA SER A 70 -5.69 -0.97 5.18
C SER A 70 -5.97 -1.88 6.38
N ARG A 71 -6.18 -3.18 6.16
CA ARG A 71 -6.46 -4.16 7.22
C ARG A 71 -5.19 -4.67 7.90
N LEU A 72 -4.01 -4.39 7.33
CA LEU A 72 -2.74 -4.87 7.85
C LEU A 72 -1.96 -3.74 8.53
N SER A 73 -1.49 -4.03 9.73
CA SER A 73 -0.44 -3.23 10.37
C SER A 73 0.93 -3.54 9.74
N ALA A 74 1.92 -2.70 10.00
CA ALA A 74 3.31 -2.99 9.59
C ALA A 74 3.76 -4.37 10.10
N GLY A 75 3.49 -4.68 11.37
CA GLY A 75 3.78 -5.99 11.95
C GLY A 75 3.02 -7.13 11.27
N GLY A 76 1.76 -6.92 10.87
CA GLY A 76 0.96 -7.91 10.13
C GLY A 76 1.50 -8.18 8.73
N SER A 77 1.98 -7.14 8.03
CA SER A 77 2.57 -7.24 6.70
C SER A 77 3.90 -7.99 6.75
N ILE A 78 4.84 -7.56 7.60
CA ILE A 78 6.15 -8.24 7.74
C ILE A 78 5.99 -9.63 8.35
N GLY A 79 5.01 -9.80 9.25
CA GLY A 79 4.59 -11.07 9.85
C GLY A 79 4.34 -12.17 8.82
N THR A 80 3.85 -11.82 7.63
CA THR A 80 3.62 -12.79 6.54
C THR A 80 4.86 -13.56 6.12
N LEU A 81 6.04 -12.93 6.15
CA LEU A 81 7.29 -13.56 5.76
C LEU A 81 7.76 -14.60 6.78
N PHE A 82 7.39 -14.46 8.05
CA PHE A 82 7.69 -15.45 9.07
C PHE A 82 6.92 -16.77 8.84
N TYR A 83 5.75 -16.72 8.19
CA TYR A 83 5.01 -17.94 7.84
C TYR A 83 5.73 -18.80 6.79
N LEU A 84 6.67 -18.26 6.02
CA LEU A 84 7.51 -19.08 5.15
C LEU A 84 8.27 -20.15 5.93
N ARG A 85 8.72 -19.82 7.15
CA ARG A 85 9.37 -20.79 8.03
C ARG A 85 8.44 -21.97 8.31
N GLU A 86 7.20 -21.69 8.69
CA GLU A 86 6.21 -22.71 8.99
C GLU A 86 5.89 -23.57 7.76
N ILE A 87 5.69 -22.95 6.60
CA ILE A 87 5.44 -23.66 5.32
C ILE A 87 6.60 -24.61 5.00
N VAL A 88 7.85 -24.17 5.19
CA VAL A 88 9.03 -24.99 4.96
C VAL A 88 9.08 -26.17 5.93
N LEU A 89 8.90 -25.92 7.24
CA LEU A 89 8.96 -26.94 8.28
C LEU A 89 7.84 -27.99 8.17
N ASN A 90 6.68 -27.61 7.65
CA ASN A 90 5.59 -28.54 7.39
C ASN A 90 5.89 -29.51 6.24
N LYS A 91 6.85 -29.19 5.37
CA LYS A 91 7.20 -29.99 4.19
C LYS A 91 8.54 -30.70 4.29
N ILE A 92 9.45 -30.18 5.12
CA ILE A 92 10.86 -30.59 5.14
C ILE A 92 11.28 -30.79 6.59
N ASN A 93 11.89 -31.94 6.87
CA ASN A 93 12.47 -32.21 8.18
C ASN A 93 13.92 -31.72 8.19
N LEU A 94 14.16 -30.55 8.77
CA LEU A 94 15.47 -29.92 8.82
C LEU A 94 16.22 -30.33 10.09
N ASN A 95 17.51 -30.61 9.96
CA ASN A 95 18.37 -30.72 11.14
C ASN A 95 18.67 -29.33 11.73
N LYS A 96 19.33 -29.29 12.89
CA LYS A 96 19.64 -28.03 13.60
C LYS A 96 20.43 -27.03 12.74
N ASP A 97 21.43 -27.49 12.02
CA ASP A 97 22.30 -26.62 11.21
C ASP A 97 21.54 -26.08 10.00
N GLU A 98 20.68 -26.90 9.39
CA GLU A 98 19.83 -26.48 8.27
C GLU A 98 18.72 -25.51 8.72
N LEU A 99 18.18 -25.69 9.92
CA LEU A 99 17.22 -24.75 10.50
C LEU A 99 17.87 -23.38 10.76
N LEU A 100 19.07 -23.37 11.34
CA LEU A 100 19.83 -22.13 11.55
C LEU A 100 20.17 -21.43 10.23
N GLU A 101 20.51 -22.20 9.20
CA GLU A 101 20.76 -21.67 7.87
C GLU A 101 19.47 -21.08 7.25
N LEU A 102 18.33 -21.76 7.36
CA LEU A 102 17.03 -21.23 6.92
C LEU A 102 16.70 -19.91 7.63
N ASP A 103 16.87 -19.87 8.95
CA ASP A 103 16.59 -18.66 9.75
C ASP A 103 17.48 -17.49 9.35
N ARG A 104 18.76 -17.73 9.03
CA ARG A 104 19.68 -16.69 8.51
C ARG A 104 19.20 -16.15 7.17
N ARG A 105 18.83 -17.03 6.24
CA ARG A 105 18.34 -16.62 4.91
C ARG A 105 17.03 -15.84 5.00
N LEU A 106 16.09 -16.32 5.80
CA LEU A 106 14.83 -15.59 6.07
C LEU A 106 15.09 -14.22 6.69
N SER A 107 16.02 -14.12 7.64
CA SER A 107 16.34 -12.85 8.29
C SER A 107 16.81 -11.79 7.29
N VAL A 108 17.63 -12.17 6.29
CA VAL A 108 18.06 -11.26 5.21
C VAL A 108 16.85 -10.73 4.43
N VAL A 109 15.92 -11.61 4.06
CA VAL A 109 14.70 -11.22 3.34
C VAL A 109 13.83 -10.32 4.19
N ILE A 110 13.63 -10.65 5.46
CA ILE A 110 12.75 -9.90 6.37
C ILE A 110 13.28 -8.49 6.63
N CYS A 111 14.59 -8.32 6.84
CA CYS A 111 15.18 -6.99 7.01
C CYS A 111 14.98 -6.13 5.75
N LYS A 112 15.28 -6.68 4.57
CA LYS A 112 15.04 -5.98 3.30
C LYS A 112 13.57 -5.62 3.10
N ALA A 113 12.67 -6.55 3.44
CA ALA A 113 11.24 -6.34 3.33
C ALA A 113 10.74 -5.21 4.22
N PHE A 114 11.27 -5.12 5.44
CA PHE A 114 10.94 -4.04 6.36
C PHE A 114 11.28 -2.67 5.76
N ASP A 115 12.49 -2.51 5.23
CA ASP A 115 12.92 -1.25 4.63
C ASP A 115 12.06 -0.87 3.41
N LEU A 116 11.82 -1.83 2.50
CA LEU A 116 10.97 -1.63 1.32
C LEU A 116 9.53 -1.28 1.71
N TYR A 117 8.98 -1.96 2.72
CA TYR A 117 7.64 -1.67 3.22
C TYR A 117 7.53 -0.27 3.82
N MET A 118 8.52 0.14 4.62
CA MET A 118 8.53 1.47 5.24
C MET A 118 8.63 2.57 4.17
N ASN A 119 9.47 2.38 3.16
CA ASN A 119 9.56 3.27 2.00
C ASN A 119 8.23 3.36 1.25
N ALA A 120 7.60 2.22 0.95
CA ALA A 120 6.29 2.18 0.29
C ALA A 120 5.21 2.90 1.10
N ARG A 121 5.21 2.75 2.44
CA ARG A 121 4.28 3.48 3.32
C ARG A 121 4.53 4.97 3.32
N GLU A 122 5.78 5.41 3.34
CA GLU A 122 6.14 6.82 3.26
C GLU A 122 5.64 7.45 1.96
N GLU A 123 5.87 6.78 0.82
CA GLU A 123 5.36 7.21 -0.49
C GLU A 123 3.83 7.32 -0.50
N LEU A 124 3.13 6.30 0.03
CA LEU A 124 1.68 6.30 0.15
C LEU A 124 1.16 7.45 1.01
N TYR A 125 1.81 7.75 2.13
CA TYR A 125 1.42 8.88 2.98
C TYR A 125 1.64 10.22 2.29
N LYS A 126 2.77 10.41 1.60
CA LYS A 126 3.03 11.61 0.80
C LYS A 126 1.96 11.80 -0.28
N ALA A 127 1.56 10.73 -0.95
CA ALA A 127 0.50 10.77 -1.96
C ALA A 127 -0.86 11.15 -1.33
N LYS A 128 -1.25 10.51 -0.23
CA LYS A 128 -2.49 10.82 0.50
C LYS A 128 -2.53 12.25 1.00
N TYR A 129 -1.42 12.75 1.55
CA TYR A 129 -1.32 14.12 2.03
C TYR A 129 -1.55 15.13 0.89
N LYS A 130 -0.89 14.95 -0.26
CA LYS A 130 -1.09 15.80 -1.44
C LYS A 130 -2.53 15.75 -1.95
N GLN A 131 -3.16 14.58 -1.94
CA GLN A 131 -4.56 14.42 -2.31
C GLN A 131 -5.47 15.21 -1.35
N MET A 132 -5.25 15.09 -0.04
CA MET A 132 -6.01 15.85 0.96
C MET A 132 -5.87 17.36 0.79
N GLU A 133 -4.66 17.86 0.52
CA GLU A 133 -4.46 19.30 0.25
C GLU A 133 -5.22 19.78 -0.99
N PHE A 134 -5.26 18.96 -2.04
CA PHE A 134 -6.00 19.27 -3.25
C PHE A 134 -7.52 19.28 -2.99
N GLU A 135 -8.03 18.26 -2.32
CA GLU A 135 -9.45 18.13 -1.96
C GLU A 135 -9.91 19.31 -1.08
N LEU A 136 -9.11 19.70 -0.09
CA LEU A 136 -9.39 20.86 0.76
C LEU A 136 -9.48 22.16 -0.06
N LYS A 137 -8.52 22.40 -0.97
CA LYS A 137 -8.55 23.58 -1.85
C LYS A 137 -9.78 23.59 -2.76
N ALA A 138 -10.16 22.43 -3.29
CA ALA A 138 -11.34 22.30 -4.13
C ALA A 138 -12.62 22.59 -3.33
N GLN A 139 -12.75 22.06 -2.12
CA GLN A 139 -13.88 22.33 -1.23
C GLN A 139 -13.97 23.80 -0.82
N MET A 140 -12.84 24.45 -0.51
CA MET A 140 -12.81 25.88 -0.21
C MET A 140 -13.32 26.72 -1.38
N LYS A 141 -12.88 26.42 -2.61
CA LYS A 141 -13.37 27.11 -3.82
C LYS A 141 -14.87 26.89 -4.06
N GLN A 142 -15.35 25.67 -3.85
CA GLN A 142 -16.79 25.36 -3.94
C GLN A 142 -17.59 26.13 -2.88
N PHE A 143 -17.09 26.20 -1.65
CA PHE A 143 -17.71 26.96 -0.57
C PHE A 143 -17.76 28.46 -0.90
N GLU A 144 -16.64 29.04 -1.37
CA GLU A 144 -16.60 30.44 -1.82
C GLU A 144 -17.60 30.72 -2.95
N PHE A 145 -17.70 29.82 -3.92
CA PHE A 145 -18.68 29.92 -5.01
C PHE A 145 -20.12 29.89 -4.47
N CYS A 146 -20.44 28.92 -3.60
CA CYS A 146 -21.76 28.82 -2.96
C CYS A 146 -22.10 30.08 -2.15
N MET A 147 -21.14 30.62 -1.39
CA MET A 147 -21.32 31.85 -0.62
C MET A 147 -21.60 33.07 -1.52
N LYS A 148 -20.99 33.12 -2.72
CA LYS A 148 -21.19 34.22 -3.68
C LYS A 148 -22.48 34.12 -4.50
N HIS A 149 -22.94 32.91 -4.80
CA HIS A 149 -23.99 32.69 -5.81
C HIS A 149 -25.25 31.99 -5.28
N CYS A 150 -25.31 31.60 -4.00
CA CYS A 150 -26.50 30.93 -3.44
C CYS A 150 -27.42 31.93 -2.71
N PRO A 151 -28.62 32.24 -3.24
CA PRO A 151 -29.54 33.23 -2.65
C PRO A 151 -30.11 32.83 -1.28
N PHE A 152 -29.93 31.58 -0.85
CA PHE A 152 -30.38 31.10 0.47
C PHE A 152 -29.36 31.33 1.60
N LEU A 153 -28.07 31.56 1.29
CA LEU A 153 -27.04 31.82 2.31
C LEU A 153 -27.02 33.29 2.78
N GLU A 154 -27.66 34.21 2.05
CA GLU A 154 -27.86 35.60 2.50
C GLU A 154 -28.70 35.71 3.78
N ARG A 155 -29.52 34.70 4.11
CA ARG A 155 -30.45 34.72 5.25
C ARG A 155 -29.95 34.00 6.52
N GLY A 156 -28.80 33.32 6.48
CA GLY A 156 -28.40 32.36 7.52
C GLY A 156 -27.11 32.65 8.29
N PHE A 157 -26.23 33.52 7.79
CA PHE A 157 -24.96 33.85 8.45
C PHE A 157 -24.78 35.38 8.53
N ASP A 158 -25.11 35.96 9.69
CA ASP A 158 -24.90 37.38 9.96
C ASP A 158 -23.42 37.75 9.97
N LYS A 159 -22.53 36.78 10.26
CA LYS A 159 -21.07 36.97 10.27
C LYS A 159 -20.38 35.91 9.41
N PRO A 160 -19.53 36.30 8.44
CA PRO A 160 -18.67 35.36 7.72
C PRO A 160 -17.63 34.74 8.66
N PRO A 161 -17.10 33.53 8.36
CA PRO A 161 -16.01 32.92 9.12
C PRO A 161 -14.76 33.82 9.16
N GLU A 162 -13.96 33.71 10.23
CA GLU A 162 -12.73 34.49 10.41
C GLU A 162 -11.82 34.40 9.18
N GLY A 163 -11.40 35.54 8.64
CA GLY A 163 -10.53 35.65 7.46
C GLY A 163 -11.25 35.86 6.12
N ILE A 164 -12.59 35.80 6.06
CA ILE A 164 -13.36 35.99 4.82
C ILE A 164 -14.17 37.30 4.90
N GLN A 165 -13.89 38.25 4.00
CA GLN A 165 -14.69 39.47 3.89
C GLN A 165 -16.00 39.19 3.14
N LYS A 166 -17.11 39.67 3.69
CA LYS A 166 -18.43 39.64 3.02
C LYS A 166 -18.38 40.66 1.87
N ILE A 167 -18.30 40.19 0.63
CA ILE A 167 -18.43 41.07 -0.53
C ILE A 167 -19.93 41.34 -0.69
N SER A 168 -20.34 42.60 -0.56
CA SER A 168 -21.75 42.96 -0.73
C SER A 168 -22.10 42.91 -2.23
N ALA A 169 -23.34 42.55 -2.56
CA ALA A 169 -23.81 42.56 -3.96
C ALA A 169 -23.59 43.93 -4.64
N LYS A 170 -23.58 45.04 -3.88
CA LYS A 170 -23.30 46.38 -4.39
C LYS A 170 -21.84 46.62 -4.81
N ASP A 171 -20.91 45.77 -4.38
CA ASP A 171 -19.49 45.87 -4.74
C ASP A 171 -19.15 45.06 -6.00
N SER A 172 -20.03 44.14 -6.41
CA SER A 172 -19.88 43.37 -7.65
C SER A 172 -20.15 44.20 -8.92
N GLU A 173 -20.96 45.26 -8.82
CA GLU A 173 -21.22 46.19 -9.94
C GLU A 173 -20.03 47.10 -10.29
N LYS A 174 -18.97 47.14 -9.47
CA LYS A 174 -17.77 47.95 -9.74
C LYS A 174 -16.65 47.20 -10.48
N HIS A 175 -16.70 45.88 -10.52
CA HIS A 175 -15.76 45.07 -11.28
C HIS A 175 -16.53 44.43 -12.43
N GLY A 176 -16.57 45.17 -13.55
CA GLY A 176 -17.37 44.86 -14.73
C GLY A 176 -16.94 43.60 -15.47
N ASP A 177 -17.29 42.44 -14.91
CA ASP A 177 -17.32 41.16 -15.63
C ASP A 177 -18.77 40.67 -15.68
N VAL A 178 -19.57 41.32 -16.54
CA VAL A 178 -20.80 40.74 -17.07
C VAL A 178 -20.88 41.11 -18.56
N ASP A 179 -20.11 40.39 -19.38
CA ASP A 179 -20.46 40.28 -20.80
C ASP A 179 -21.61 39.28 -20.91
N ASN A 180 -22.83 39.83 -21.00
CA ASN A 180 -23.99 39.14 -21.51
C ASN A 180 -24.06 39.39 -23.03
N SER A 181 -23.52 38.48 -23.84
CA SER A 181 -23.99 38.10 -25.20
C SER A 181 -23.10 37.00 -25.78
#